data_AF-A0A915ZM66-F1
#
_entry.id   AF-A0A915ZM66-F1
#
_cell.length_a   1.000
_cell.length_b   1.000
_cell.length_c   1.000
_cell.angle_alpha   90.00
_cell.angle_beta   90.00
_cell.angle_gamma   90.00
#
_symmetry.space_group_name_H-M   'P 1'
#
loop_
_entity.id
_entity.type
_entity.pdbx_description
1 polymer ?
#
loop_
_entity_poly.entity_id
_entity_poly.type
_entity_poly.pdbx_seq_one_letter_code
_entity_poly.pdbx_strand_id
1 'polypeptide(L)'
;MFTQCINRYIDTNIDKFETIIQFDQNSKIKITCPVPMCNKLMERDDIKKIATKEIYERYDFLTFKLAIQKNPRFRWCQASCGSGQIHIGEDPIFMCKGCDKNSCYTHGILWHENQTCEKYDEINKPLEIATERFLSKSTRCPRCNLYIDKIEGCDHMTCKCSHQFCISCLHEYPNHESNCNSFGCFDDRLNHLLLDLRNRTGRQIF
;
A
#
# COMPACT_ATOMS: atom_id res chain seq x y z
N MET A 1 23.40 -26.05 0.61
CA MET A 1 23.02 -25.17 -0.51
C MET A 1 21.54 -25.25 -0.87
N PHE A 2 20.94 -26.43 -1.09
CA PHE A 2 19.52 -26.55 -1.50
C PHE A 2 18.51 -26.03 -0.45
N THR A 3 18.72 -26.35 0.83
CA THR A 3 17.86 -25.89 1.94
C THR A 3 17.87 -24.38 2.13
N GLN A 4 18.98 -23.69 1.86
CA GLN A 4 19.05 -22.21 1.95
C GLN A 4 18.15 -21.53 0.93
N CYS A 5 18.09 -22.05 -0.31
CA CYS A 5 17.21 -21.50 -1.34
C CYS A 5 15.73 -21.68 -0.99
N ILE A 6 15.34 -22.84 -0.44
CA ILE A 6 13.95 -23.07 -0.04
C ILE A 6 13.59 -22.22 1.19
N ASN A 7 14.51 -22.05 2.15
CA ASN A 7 14.32 -21.12 3.27
C ASN A 7 14.01 -19.71 2.78
N ARG A 8 14.85 -19.18 1.88
CA ARG A 8 14.64 -17.87 1.27
C ARG A 8 13.32 -17.80 0.50
N TYR A 9 12.93 -18.87 -0.20
CA TYR A 9 11.65 -18.94 -0.89
C TYR A 9 10.47 -18.81 0.09
N ILE A 10 10.49 -19.56 1.20
CA ILE A 10 9.45 -19.49 2.24
C ILE A 10 9.38 -18.07 2.81
N ASP A 11 10.54 -17.51 3.18
CA ASP A 11 10.66 -16.16 3.76
C ASP A 11 10.10 -15.07 2.83
N THR A 12 10.48 -15.10 1.55
CA THR A 12 9.96 -14.16 0.54
C THR A 12 8.43 -14.29 0.34
N ASN A 13 7.86 -15.49 0.49
CA ASN A 13 6.41 -15.65 0.42
C ASN A 13 5.72 -15.10 1.69
N ILE A 14 6.35 -15.22 2.86
CA ILE A 14 5.89 -14.59 4.10
C ILE A 14 5.92 -13.07 3.97
N ASP A 15 7.02 -12.47 3.51
CA ASP A 15 7.14 -11.00 3.33
C ASP A 15 6.08 -10.43 2.38
N LYS A 16 5.87 -11.12 1.24
CA LYS A 16 4.80 -10.76 0.29
C LYS A 16 3.44 -10.81 0.96
N PHE A 17 3.20 -11.85 1.77
CA PHE A 17 1.94 -12.01 2.47
C PHE A 17 1.73 -10.94 3.53
N GLU A 18 2.75 -10.59 4.31
CA GLU A 18 2.72 -9.49 5.30
C GLU A 18 2.37 -8.15 4.67
N THR A 19 2.81 -7.92 3.43
CA THR A 19 2.43 -6.73 2.66
C THR A 19 0.96 -6.78 2.24
N ILE A 20 0.45 -7.93 1.81
CA ILE A 20 -0.95 -8.09 1.36
C ILE A 20 -1.94 -7.86 2.51
N ILE A 21 -1.69 -8.41 3.70
CA ILE A 21 -2.61 -8.31 4.83
C ILE A 21 -2.77 -6.90 5.40
N GLN A 22 -1.92 -5.94 4.99
CA GLN A 22 -2.11 -4.52 5.29
C GLN A 22 -3.29 -3.92 4.51
N PHE A 23 -3.62 -4.50 3.35
CA PHE A 23 -4.69 -4.03 2.47
C PHE A 23 -5.91 -4.95 2.47
N ASP A 24 -5.72 -6.27 2.68
CA ASP A 24 -6.80 -7.25 2.70
C ASP A 24 -6.65 -8.21 3.90
N GLN A 25 -7.47 -8.00 4.94
CA GLN A 25 -7.47 -8.83 6.13
C GLN A 25 -8.14 -10.20 5.93
N ASN A 26 -8.81 -10.44 4.79
CA ASN A 26 -9.41 -11.74 4.46
C ASN A 26 -8.44 -12.67 3.72
N SER A 27 -7.27 -12.16 3.33
CA SER A 27 -6.24 -12.94 2.66
C SER A 27 -5.70 -14.08 3.54
N LYS A 28 -5.31 -15.17 2.90
CA LYS A 28 -4.74 -16.36 3.56
C LYS A 28 -3.31 -16.58 3.08
N ILE A 29 -2.40 -16.89 3.99
CA ILE A 29 -1.03 -17.25 3.62
C ILE A 29 -1.07 -18.57 2.86
N LYS A 30 -0.57 -18.55 1.62
CA LYS A 30 -0.51 -19.72 0.74
C LYS A 30 0.90 -19.82 0.19
N ILE A 31 1.62 -20.85 0.63
CA ILE A 31 2.97 -21.16 0.15
C ILE A 31 2.88 -22.48 -0.60
N THR A 32 3.25 -22.49 -1.87
CA THR A 32 3.22 -23.69 -2.71
C THR A 32 4.60 -24.31 -2.82
N CYS A 33 4.64 -25.57 -3.23
CA CYS A 33 5.87 -26.30 -3.48
C CYS A 33 6.68 -25.57 -4.57
N PRO A 34 7.96 -25.23 -4.34
CA PRO A 34 8.80 -24.54 -5.31
C PRO A 34 9.26 -25.43 -6.47
N VAL A 35 8.95 -26.74 -6.44
CA VAL A 35 9.28 -27.66 -7.53
C VAL A 35 8.38 -27.38 -8.73
N PRO A 36 8.94 -27.17 -9.94
CA PRO A 36 8.16 -26.96 -11.15
C PRO A 36 7.06 -28.02 -11.32
N MET A 37 5.86 -27.58 -11.68
CA MET A 37 4.68 -28.43 -11.92
C MET A 37 4.08 -29.14 -10.69
N CYS A 38 4.67 -29.05 -9.50
CA CYS A 38 4.09 -29.68 -8.30
C CYS A 38 2.87 -28.90 -7.81
N ASN A 39 2.98 -27.57 -7.63
CA ASN A 39 1.92 -26.66 -7.17
C ASN A 39 1.20 -27.05 -5.86
N LYS A 40 1.65 -28.10 -5.16
CA LYS A 40 1.06 -28.56 -3.91
C LYS A 40 1.21 -27.49 -2.83
N LEU A 41 0.16 -27.24 -2.04
CA LEU A 41 0.24 -26.36 -0.88
C LEU A 41 1.17 -26.98 0.16
N MET A 42 2.10 -26.18 0.69
CA MET A 42 2.94 -26.57 1.82
C MET A 42 2.14 -26.42 3.12
N GLU A 43 2.03 -27.51 3.86
CA GLU A 43 1.34 -27.52 5.15
C GLU A 43 2.25 -26.99 6.27
N ARG A 44 1.66 -26.72 7.45
CA ARG A 44 2.38 -26.21 8.62
C ARG A 44 3.60 -27.08 8.97
N ASP A 45 3.46 -28.40 8.89
CA ASP A 45 4.55 -29.35 9.18
C ASP A 45 5.61 -29.40 8.08
N ASP A 46 5.27 -29.16 6.82
CA ASP A 46 6.23 -29.04 5.72
C ASP A 46 7.13 -27.83 5.95
N ILE A 47 6.52 -26.69 6.27
CA ILE A 47 7.22 -25.43 6.54
C ILE A 47 8.10 -25.59 7.78
N LYS A 48 7.60 -26.20 8.86
CA LYS A 48 8.37 -26.43 10.10
C LYS A 48 9.64 -27.25 9.88
N LYS A 49 9.60 -28.25 9.00
CA LYS A 49 10.74 -29.14 8.71
C LYS A 49 11.84 -28.46 7.90
N ILE A 50 11.48 -27.46 7.10
CA ILE A 50 12.38 -26.85 6.11
C ILE A 50 12.88 -25.48 6.56
N ALA A 51 11.99 -24.66 7.13
CA ALA A 51 12.26 -23.31 7.55
C ALA A 51 13.21 -23.25 8.76
N THR A 52 14.00 -22.18 8.85
CA THR A 52 14.69 -21.85 10.09
C THR A 52 13.68 -21.57 11.20
N LYS A 53 14.13 -21.66 12.45
CA LYS A 53 13.30 -21.36 13.62
C LYS A 53 12.62 -19.99 13.49
N GLU A 54 13.39 -18.96 13.12
CA GLU A 54 12.90 -17.59 12.96
C GLU A 54 11.82 -17.47 11.88
N ILE A 55 12.05 -18.03 10.70
CA ILE A 55 11.09 -18.01 9.58
C ILE A 55 9.81 -18.77 9.96
N TYR A 56 9.95 -19.93 10.60
CA TYR A 56 8.81 -20.71 11.06
C TYR A 56 7.99 -19.98 12.12
N GLU A 57 8.64 -19.34 13.10
CA GLU A 57 7.96 -18.56 14.14
C GLU A 57 7.17 -17.38 13.54
N ARG A 58 7.74 -16.69 12.54
CA ARG A 58 7.01 -15.65 11.78
C ARG A 58 5.79 -16.22 11.06
N TYR A 59 5.97 -17.29 10.29
CA TYR A 59 4.86 -17.98 9.60
C TYR A 59 3.75 -18.40 10.56
N ASP A 60 4.14 -18.98 11.69
CA ASP A 60 3.21 -19.52 12.66
C ASP A 60 2.43 -18.40 13.37
N PHE A 61 3.12 -17.34 13.76
CA PHE A 61 2.50 -16.17 14.35
C PHE A 61 1.49 -15.52 13.40
N LEU A 62 1.81 -15.39 12.11
CA LEU A 62 0.89 -14.85 11.11
C LEU A 62 -0.35 -15.74 10.94
N THR A 63 -0.14 -17.06 10.86
CA THR A 63 -1.25 -18.01 10.72
C THR A 63 -2.17 -17.96 11.95
N PHE A 64 -1.59 -17.91 13.15
CA PHE A 64 -2.33 -17.71 14.40
C PHE A 64 -3.08 -16.39 14.41
N LYS A 65 -2.41 -15.28 14.02
CA LYS A 65 -2.99 -13.94 13.97
C LYS A 65 -4.24 -13.89 13.10
N LEU A 66 -4.19 -14.46 11.89
CA LEU A 66 -5.34 -14.54 11.00
C LEU A 66 -6.47 -15.43 11.58
N ALA A 67 -6.11 -16.53 12.23
CA ALA A 67 -7.09 -17.43 12.81
C ALA A 67 -7.86 -16.76 13.95
N ILE A 68 -7.16 -16.07 14.85
CA ILE A 68 -7.79 -15.41 16.00
C ILE A 68 -8.58 -14.16 15.61
N GLN A 69 -8.13 -13.42 14.58
CA GLN A 69 -8.84 -12.25 14.05
C GLN A 69 -10.22 -12.56 13.47
N LYS A 70 -10.50 -13.83 13.11
CA LYS A 70 -11.85 -14.26 12.69
C LYS A 70 -12.88 -14.21 13.80
N ASN A 71 -12.45 -14.17 15.06
CA ASN A 71 -13.38 -13.97 16.16
C ASN A 71 -13.84 -12.51 16.15
N PRO A 72 -15.16 -12.23 15.96
CA PRO A 72 -15.66 -10.87 15.82
C PRO A 72 -15.43 -10.00 17.07
N ARG A 73 -15.21 -10.63 18.23
CA ARG A 73 -14.92 -9.96 19.50
C ARG A 73 -13.43 -9.85 19.82
N PHE A 74 -12.55 -10.45 19.03
CA PHE A 74 -11.11 -10.34 19.23
C PHE A 74 -10.58 -9.00 18.72
N ARG A 75 -9.68 -8.39 19.46
CA ARG A 75 -8.96 -7.16 19.07
C ARG A 75 -7.49 -7.25 19.46
N TRP A 76 -6.63 -6.73 18.60
CA TRP A 76 -5.25 -6.40 18.93
C TRP A 76 -5.19 -5.09 19.73
N CYS A 77 -4.22 -4.97 20.63
CA CYS A 77 -3.96 -3.75 21.36
C CYS A 77 -3.55 -2.62 20.40
N GLN A 78 -4.20 -1.45 20.51
CA GLN A 78 -3.93 -0.28 19.66
C GLN A 78 -2.70 0.51 20.09
N ALA A 79 -2.12 0.21 21.25
CA ALA A 79 -0.82 0.74 21.68
C ALA A 79 0.37 -0.07 21.10
N SER A 80 0.12 -1.01 20.20
CA SER A 80 1.14 -1.82 19.52
C SER A 80 2.08 -2.58 20.46
N CYS A 81 1.64 -2.94 21.67
CA CYS A 81 2.41 -3.78 22.60
C CYS A 81 2.47 -5.27 22.22
N GLY A 82 1.79 -5.67 21.13
CA GLY A 82 1.73 -7.04 20.64
C GLY A 82 0.68 -7.94 21.32
N SER A 83 0.03 -7.48 22.40
CA SER A 83 -1.04 -8.23 23.06
C SER A 83 -2.37 -8.16 22.29
N GLY A 84 -3.18 -9.22 22.40
CA GLY A 84 -4.53 -9.27 21.86
C GLY A 84 -5.45 -10.06 22.78
N GLN A 85 -6.74 -9.72 22.80
CA GLN A 85 -7.72 -10.35 23.70
C GLN A 85 -9.13 -10.25 23.12
N ILE A 86 -10.04 -11.07 23.65
CA ILE A 86 -11.46 -11.03 23.34
C ILE A 86 -12.13 -9.97 24.23
N HIS A 87 -12.87 -9.06 23.62
CA HIS A 87 -13.71 -8.12 24.34
C HIS A 87 -14.97 -8.83 24.87
N ILE A 88 -15.25 -8.67 26.15
CA ILE A 88 -16.42 -9.25 26.83
C ILE A 88 -17.25 -8.08 27.33
N GLY A 89 -18.52 -8.04 26.93
CA GLY A 89 -19.42 -6.92 27.21
C GLY A 89 -19.74 -6.10 25.95
N GLU A 90 -20.43 -4.98 26.17
CA GLU A 90 -20.85 -4.03 25.14
C GLU A 90 -20.24 -2.63 25.37
N ASP A 91 -19.36 -2.49 26.36
CA ASP A 91 -18.70 -1.23 26.68
C ASP A 91 -17.76 -0.82 25.54
N PRO A 92 -17.79 0.45 25.09
CA PRO A 92 -16.90 0.91 24.03
C PRO A 92 -15.43 0.96 24.48
N ILE A 93 -15.15 0.83 25.77
CA ILE A 93 -13.79 0.83 26.33
C ILE A 93 -13.23 -0.58 26.33
N PHE A 94 -12.13 -0.75 25.61
CA PHE A 94 -11.32 -1.95 25.61
C PHE A 94 -9.99 -1.68 26.33
N MET A 95 -9.79 -2.27 27.51
CA MET A 95 -8.54 -2.16 28.26
C MET A 95 -7.62 -3.35 27.96
N CYS A 96 -6.43 -3.08 27.42
CA CYS A 96 -5.44 -4.10 27.15
C CYS A 96 -4.87 -4.70 28.43
N LYS A 97 -4.94 -6.03 28.60
CA LYS A 97 -4.39 -6.75 29.76
C LYS A 97 -2.85 -6.87 29.76
N GLY A 98 -2.21 -6.55 28.64
CA GLY A 98 -0.74 -6.59 28.53
C GLY A 98 -0.05 -5.26 28.86
N CYS A 99 -0.73 -4.12 28.71
CA CYS A 99 -0.12 -2.80 28.93
C CYS A 99 -1.04 -1.75 29.57
N ASP A 100 -2.24 -2.15 29.99
CA ASP A 100 -3.26 -1.33 30.65
C ASP A 100 -3.73 -0.08 29.89
N LYS A 101 -3.37 0.04 28.60
CA LYS A 101 -3.86 1.11 27.73
C LYS A 101 -5.30 0.84 27.28
N ASN A 102 -6.11 1.90 27.32
CA ASN A 102 -7.47 1.89 26.82
C ASN A 102 -7.51 2.15 25.31
N SER A 103 -8.42 1.47 24.63
CA SER A 103 -8.73 1.61 23.21
C SER A 103 -10.24 1.69 23.04
N CYS A 104 -10.70 2.33 21.97
CA CYS A 104 -12.10 2.28 21.57
C CYS A 104 -12.37 0.97 20.83
N TYR A 105 -13.27 0.14 21.35
CA TYR A 105 -13.68 -1.11 20.73
C TYR A 105 -14.40 -0.88 19.39
N THR A 106 -15.24 0.15 19.33
CA THR A 106 -16.05 0.51 18.15
C THR A 106 -15.19 0.99 16.99
N HIS A 107 -14.23 1.89 17.25
CA HIS A 107 -13.40 2.50 16.20
C HIS A 107 -12.09 1.77 15.96
N GLY A 108 -11.65 0.91 16.88
CA GLY A 108 -10.38 0.20 16.76
C GLY A 108 -9.16 1.13 16.82
N ILE A 109 -9.22 2.19 17.62
CA ILE A 109 -8.12 3.15 17.86
C ILE A 109 -7.82 3.29 19.35
N LEU A 110 -6.76 4.03 19.70
CA LEU A 110 -6.53 4.44 21.10
C LEU A 110 -7.74 5.19 21.64
N TRP A 111 -7.96 5.07 22.95
CA TRP A 111 -9.12 5.67 23.60
C TRP A 111 -9.14 7.18 23.40
N HIS A 112 -10.25 7.66 22.88
CA HIS A 112 -10.50 9.09 22.69
C HIS A 112 -11.13 9.66 23.96
N GLU A 113 -10.28 10.16 24.85
CA GLU A 113 -10.72 10.78 26.12
C GLU A 113 -11.69 11.94 25.88
N ASN A 114 -12.68 12.09 26.77
CA ASN A 114 -13.64 13.20 26.81
C ASN A 114 -14.60 13.32 25.62
N GLN A 115 -14.72 12.27 24.80
CA GLN A 115 -15.74 12.23 23.75
C GLN A 115 -16.38 10.84 23.63
N THR A 116 -17.69 10.84 23.41
CA THR A 116 -18.43 9.61 23.10
C THR A 116 -18.11 9.14 21.67
N CYS A 117 -18.52 7.92 21.32
CA CYS A 117 -18.26 7.42 19.98
C CYS A 117 -19.00 8.24 18.92
N GLU A 118 -20.22 8.68 19.20
CA GLU A 118 -21.04 9.49 18.30
C GLU A 118 -20.37 10.82 17.98
N LYS A 119 -19.79 11.48 19.00
CA LYS A 119 -19.06 12.74 18.81
C LYS A 119 -17.75 12.53 18.05
N TYR A 120 -17.07 11.40 18.29
CA TYR A 120 -15.89 11.05 17.51
C TYR A 120 -16.23 10.89 16.03
N ASP A 121 -17.33 10.20 15.72
CA ASP A 121 -17.81 10.02 14.34
C ASP A 121 -18.16 11.36 13.68
N GLU A 122 -18.85 12.27 14.38
CA GLU A 122 -19.16 13.60 13.83
C GLU A 122 -17.92 14.39 13.42
N ILE A 123 -16.86 14.34 14.25
CA ILE A 123 -15.60 15.06 14.01
C ILE A 123 -14.78 14.37 12.91
N ASN A 124 -14.76 13.04 12.89
CA ASN A 124 -13.93 12.24 12.00
C ASN A 124 -14.70 11.68 10.79
N LYS A 125 -15.91 12.18 10.55
CA LYS A 125 -16.68 11.88 9.35
C LYS A 125 -15.78 12.08 8.14
N PRO A 126 -15.57 11.04 7.31
CA PRO A 126 -14.87 11.22 6.06
C PRO A 126 -15.56 12.34 5.29
N LEU A 127 -14.85 13.43 5.00
CA LEU A 127 -15.34 14.43 4.05
C LEU A 127 -15.47 13.74 2.69
N GLU A 128 -16.65 13.23 2.36
CA GLU A 128 -16.97 12.63 1.05
C GLU A 128 -16.56 13.55 -0.12
N ILE A 129 -16.57 14.86 0.10
CA ILE A 129 -16.22 15.89 -0.88
C ILE A 129 -14.72 15.95 -1.18
N ALA A 130 -13.85 15.52 -0.25
CA ALA A 130 -12.41 15.55 -0.44
C ALA A 130 -11.91 14.34 -1.25
N THR A 131 -12.52 13.16 -1.08
CA THR A 131 -12.05 11.92 -1.72
C THR A 131 -12.42 11.87 -3.20
N GLU A 132 -13.62 12.29 -3.60
CA GLU A 132 -14.03 12.32 -5.02
C GLU A 132 -13.30 13.37 -5.84
N ARG A 133 -13.06 14.57 -5.28
CA ARG A 133 -12.30 15.62 -5.98
C ARG A 133 -10.82 15.27 -6.15
N PHE A 134 -10.24 14.55 -5.18
CA PHE A 134 -8.87 14.05 -5.29
C PHE A 134 -8.78 12.90 -6.31
N LEU A 135 -9.73 11.95 -6.25
CA LEU A 135 -9.78 10.81 -7.18
C LEU A 135 -10.08 11.25 -8.62
N SER A 136 -10.98 12.20 -8.84
CA SER A 136 -11.35 12.68 -10.18
C SER A 136 -10.27 13.50 -10.89
N LYS A 137 -9.27 14.00 -10.16
CA LYS A 137 -8.13 14.74 -10.72
C LYS A 137 -6.83 13.93 -10.83
N SER A 138 -6.84 12.69 -10.35
CA SER A 138 -5.65 11.83 -10.30
C SER A 138 -5.75 10.68 -11.31
N THR A 139 -4.69 10.49 -12.10
CA THR A 139 -4.54 9.39 -13.06
C THR A 139 -3.51 8.39 -12.53
N ARG A 140 -3.69 7.10 -12.82
CA ARG A 140 -2.72 6.07 -12.41
C ARG A 140 -1.65 5.86 -13.46
N CYS A 141 -0.40 5.64 -13.02
CA CYS A 141 0.67 5.23 -13.91
C CYS A 141 0.37 3.84 -14.51
N PRO A 142 0.43 3.65 -15.85
CA PRO A 142 0.19 2.34 -16.47
C PRO A 142 1.23 1.28 -16.08
N ARG A 143 2.42 1.69 -15.63
CA ARG A 143 3.51 0.78 -15.25
C ARG A 143 3.48 0.35 -13.78
N CYS A 144 3.31 1.29 -12.85
CA CYS A 144 3.42 1.01 -11.42
C CYS A 144 2.12 1.25 -10.63
N ASN A 145 1.05 1.69 -11.30
CA ASN A 145 -0.28 1.91 -10.73
C ASN A 145 -0.34 2.94 -9.57
N LEU A 146 0.72 3.74 -9.39
CA LEU A 146 0.71 4.87 -8.46
C LEU A 146 -0.17 6.00 -8.98
N TYR A 147 -0.90 6.64 -8.07
CA TYR A 147 -1.65 7.86 -8.35
C TYR A 147 -0.71 9.02 -8.67
N ILE A 148 -1.06 9.77 -9.72
CA ILE A 148 -0.36 10.93 -10.21
C ILE A 148 -1.38 12.05 -10.41
N ASP A 149 -1.11 13.21 -9.85
CA ASP A 149 -1.92 14.40 -10.06
C ASP A 149 -1.61 15.00 -11.43
N LYS A 150 -2.64 15.29 -12.24
CA LYS A 150 -2.44 15.98 -13.52
C LYS A 150 -1.90 17.38 -13.24
N ILE A 151 -0.72 17.69 -13.76
CA ILE A 151 -0.20 19.05 -13.81
C ILE A 151 -0.80 19.72 -15.06
N GLU A 152 -1.39 20.91 -14.90
CA GLU A 152 -1.93 21.65 -16.06
C GLU A 152 -0.80 22.09 -17.00
N GLY A 153 -0.98 21.93 -18.32
CA GLY A 153 -0.11 22.55 -19.33
C GLY A 153 0.53 21.64 -20.38
N CYS A 154 0.72 20.33 -20.13
CA CYS A 154 1.10 19.34 -21.17
C CYS A 154 0.68 17.93 -20.71
N ASP A 155 0.29 17.09 -21.66
CA ASP A 155 -0.19 15.73 -21.38
C ASP A 155 0.96 14.71 -21.21
N HIS A 156 2.21 15.11 -21.42
CA HIS A 156 3.39 14.28 -21.15
C HIS A 156 3.68 14.23 -19.63
N MET A 157 3.69 13.03 -19.05
CA MET A 157 4.00 12.81 -17.63
C MET A 157 5.11 11.81 -17.41
N THR A 158 5.99 12.13 -16.45
CA THR A 158 7.03 11.24 -15.94
C THR A 158 6.67 10.78 -14.54
N CYS A 159 6.42 9.48 -14.36
CA CYS A 159 6.17 8.91 -13.04
C CYS A 159 7.46 8.85 -12.19
N LYS A 160 7.33 8.74 -10.86
CA LYS A 160 8.43 8.41 -9.94
C LYS A 160 9.16 7.11 -10.29
N CYS A 161 8.50 6.17 -10.98
CA CYS A 161 9.13 4.96 -11.52
C CYS A 161 9.89 5.19 -12.84
N SER A 162 10.09 6.45 -13.22
CA SER A 162 10.76 6.93 -14.44
C SER A 162 10.03 6.56 -15.74
N HIS A 163 8.82 6.01 -15.67
CA HIS A 163 8.01 5.74 -16.85
C HIS A 163 7.36 7.02 -17.38
N GLN A 164 7.51 7.25 -18.69
CA GLN A 164 7.00 8.43 -19.39
C GLN A 164 5.81 8.04 -20.26
N PHE A 165 4.68 8.71 -20.08
CA PHE A 165 3.43 8.37 -20.75
C PHE A 165 2.52 9.60 -20.90
N CYS A 166 1.55 9.53 -21.82
CA CYS A 166 0.52 10.54 -21.99
C CYS A 166 -0.57 10.36 -20.91
N ILE A 167 -0.83 11.36 -20.07
CA ILE A 167 -1.87 11.25 -19.03
C ILE A 167 -3.29 11.16 -19.60
N SER A 168 -3.51 11.68 -20.82
CA SER A 168 -4.82 11.68 -21.47
C SER A 168 -5.18 10.34 -22.14
N CYS A 169 -4.20 9.62 -22.71
CA CYS A 169 -4.44 8.37 -23.46
C CYS A 169 -3.62 7.16 -22.96
N LEU A 170 -2.80 7.35 -21.92
CA LEU A 170 -1.95 6.34 -21.27
C LEU A 170 -0.89 5.67 -22.15
N HIS A 171 -0.62 6.19 -23.35
CA HIS A 171 0.42 5.67 -24.25
C HIS A 171 1.82 6.04 -23.79
N GLU A 172 2.77 5.13 -24.01
CA GLU A 172 4.18 5.30 -23.63
C GLU A 172 4.90 6.28 -24.58
N TYR A 173 5.79 7.11 -24.03
CA TYR A 173 6.75 7.90 -24.80
C TYR A 173 8.04 7.10 -25.08
N PRO A 174 8.76 7.35 -26.19
CA PRO A 174 8.67 8.50 -27.11
C PRO A 174 7.79 8.29 -28.35
N ASN A 175 7.21 7.11 -28.56
CA ASN A 175 6.52 6.73 -29.81
C ASN A 175 5.03 7.15 -29.85
N HIS A 176 4.67 8.20 -29.11
CA HIS A 176 3.31 8.71 -29.06
C HIS A 176 3.11 9.74 -30.18
N GLU A 177 2.45 9.34 -31.26
CA GLU A 177 2.13 10.23 -32.39
C GLU A 177 0.98 11.20 -32.04
N SER A 178 1.12 12.43 -32.50
CA SER A 178 0.49 13.70 -32.08
C SER A 178 -1.03 13.84 -32.25
N ASN A 179 -1.79 12.75 -32.26
CA ASN A 179 -3.25 12.78 -32.46
C ASN A 179 -4.06 12.75 -31.15
N CYS A 180 -3.45 13.06 -30.01
CA CYS A 180 -4.18 13.39 -28.80
C CYS A 180 -4.53 14.90 -28.83
N ASN A 181 -5.56 15.27 -29.61
CA ASN A 181 -6.13 16.63 -29.57
C ASN A 181 -6.54 16.94 -28.11
N SER A 182 -6.23 18.08 -27.49
CA SER A 182 -5.90 19.40 -28.05
C SER A 182 -5.32 20.31 -26.95
N PHE A 183 -4.34 21.14 -27.33
CA PHE A 183 -3.63 22.20 -26.59
C PHE A 183 -2.44 21.75 -25.71
N GLY A 184 -1.25 21.73 -26.32
CA GLY A 184 -0.02 22.12 -25.65
C GLY A 184 0.99 21.02 -25.36
N CYS A 185 1.62 20.44 -26.37
CA CYS A 185 3.02 20.04 -26.22
C CYS A 185 3.75 20.53 -27.48
N PHE A 186 4.34 21.73 -27.41
CA PHE A 186 5.32 22.17 -28.39
C PHE A 186 6.52 21.23 -28.26
N ASP A 187 6.83 20.53 -29.34
CA ASP A 187 7.95 19.60 -29.48
C ASP A 187 9.26 20.20 -28.94
N ASP A 188 9.79 19.60 -27.89
CA ASP A 188 11.03 19.98 -27.18
C ASP A 188 12.33 19.70 -27.97
N ARG A 189 12.25 19.51 -29.30
CA ARG A 189 13.43 19.39 -30.16
C ARG A 189 13.93 20.71 -30.73
N LEU A 190 13.14 21.78 -30.73
CA LEU A 190 13.58 23.12 -31.20
C LEU A 190 14.10 24.04 -30.07
N ASN A 191 13.72 23.78 -28.81
CA ASN A 191 14.17 24.60 -27.68
C ASN A 191 15.62 24.34 -27.27
N HIS A 192 16.17 23.15 -27.55
CA HIS A 192 17.59 22.88 -27.29
C HIS A 192 18.54 23.67 -28.21
N LEU A 193 18.10 24.06 -29.42
CA LEU A 193 18.91 24.88 -30.34
C LEU A 193 18.81 26.39 -30.07
N LEU A 194 17.70 26.86 -29.49
CA LEU A 194 17.46 28.30 -29.23
C LEU A 194 17.97 28.76 -27.84
N LEU A 195 18.14 27.85 -26.89
CA LEU A 195 18.77 28.15 -25.59
C LEU A 195 20.28 28.40 -25.71
N ASP A 196 20.95 27.76 -26.67
CA ASP A 196 22.37 28.01 -26.96
C ASP A 196 22.63 29.38 -27.61
N LEU A 197 21.63 29.93 -28.32
CA LEU A 197 21.72 31.26 -28.94
C LEU A 197 21.36 32.40 -27.97
N ARG A 198 20.47 32.16 -27.00
CA ARG A 198 20.09 33.16 -25.97
C ARG A 198 21.12 33.31 -24.85
N ASN A 199 21.93 32.28 -24.56
CA ASN A 199 23.04 32.39 -23.60
C ASN A 199 24.25 33.19 -24.12
N ARG A 200 24.20 33.71 -25.36
CA ARG A 200 25.23 34.60 -25.92
C ARG A 200 24.87 36.09 -25.93
N THR A 201 23.60 36.45 -25.74
CA THR A 201 23.14 37.84 -25.83
C THR A 201 22.37 38.22 -24.57
N GLY A 202 23.12 38.43 -23.49
CA GLY A 202 22.56 38.90 -22.23
C GLY A 202 21.83 40.24 -22.38
N ARG A 203 20.55 40.27 -22.00
CA ARG A 203 19.86 41.48 -21.56
C ARG A 203 18.63 41.15 -20.72
N GLN A 204 18.70 41.53 -19.45
CA GLN A 204 17.57 41.65 -18.53
C GLN A 204 16.57 42.68 -19.06
N ILE A 205 15.28 42.37 -18.96
CA ILE A 205 14.25 43.40 -18.77
C ILE A 205 13.11 42.79 -17.93
N PHE A 206 12.93 43.41 -16.76
CA PHE A 206 11.93 43.30 -15.67
C PHE A 206 10.98 42.11 -15.60
#